data_AF-A0A2T5EG75-F1
#
_entry.id   AF-A0A2T5EG75-F1
#
_cell.length_a   1.000
_cell.length_b   1.000
_cell.length_c   1.000
_cell.angle_alpha   90.00
_cell.angle_beta   90.00
_cell.angle_gamma   90.00
#
_symmetry.space_group_name_H-M   'P 1'
#
loop_
_entity.id
_entity.type
_entity.pdbx_description
1 polymer ?
#
loop_
_entity_poly.entity_id
_entity_poly.type
_entity_poly.pdbx_seq_one_letter_code
_entity_poly.pdbx_strand_id
1 'polypeptide(L)'
;MPKNKVNTFNTPSPDFKGFAKVSLLVAFSLALSGCSAKNKATNTGQSVAQLNQAYTAKSFNKPNSKVTLILSFSGGGTRAAALSYSVLQALRDTNIEIEGETVNLLEEVDMISSVSGGSFTAAYYGIYGDQIFEDYEEAFLYHEVSKDLLSILLSPTYWFSYATRTDKATDYYKANIFGESTFAEMHRENAPYIVINATDISTGSRFSFTQEYFDLICSDLNSYSVSSSVAASSAVPFVFTPVVLENKNDCDKTEHTKPSFDATSYRNRNLIKSLESYSNKDDVSYLHLVDGGITDNLGLLSVYEMSEYLRYNDNEELKNLYDTQHARPIVIISVDASTNPESGIGESIEAPSMKQTVDVITDIQLHRYNDTTKDLIVDELQSWSELASHQGRKVSPHFIEISLNKSNNSAKRYLLNQIPTDFMIDKENVDLLIEEGNKQLVADPEFQNFLSFEYNK
;
A
#
# COMPACT_ATOMS: atom_id res chain seq x y z
N MET A 1 -42.28 37.80 -74.31
CA MET A 1 -41.69 36.44 -74.30
C MET A 1 -40.17 36.55 -74.41
N PRO A 2 -39.39 35.65 -73.79
CA PRO A 2 -38.20 36.01 -72.99
C PRO A 2 -36.86 35.56 -73.58
N LYS A 3 -35.78 35.78 -72.78
CA LYS A 3 -34.42 35.18 -72.77
C LYS A 3 -33.32 36.07 -73.36
N ASN A 4 -32.11 36.16 -72.80
CA ASN A 4 -31.54 35.73 -71.52
C ASN A 4 -30.22 36.51 -71.37
N LYS A 5 -29.92 37.01 -70.17
CA LYS A 5 -28.57 37.44 -69.80
C LYS A 5 -27.69 36.18 -69.69
N VAL A 6 -26.54 36.16 -70.36
CA VAL A 6 -25.49 35.17 -70.09
C VAL A 6 -24.45 35.87 -69.23
N ASN A 7 -24.36 35.42 -67.98
CA ASN A 7 -23.36 35.79 -67.01
C ASN A 7 -21.99 35.25 -67.41
N THR A 8 -20.98 36.10 -67.28
CA THR A 8 -19.56 35.74 -67.24
C THR A 8 -19.31 34.76 -66.09
N PHE A 9 -18.71 33.62 -66.39
CA PHE A 9 -18.19 32.68 -65.40
C PHE A 9 -17.10 33.35 -64.57
N ASN A 10 -17.40 33.68 -63.31
CA ASN A 10 -16.38 33.86 -62.29
C ASN A 10 -15.86 32.48 -61.90
N THR A 11 -14.61 32.19 -62.23
CA THR A 11 -13.86 31.08 -61.64
C THR A 11 -13.68 31.36 -60.14
N PRO A 12 -14.07 30.46 -59.23
CA PRO A 12 -13.82 30.65 -57.81
C PRO A 12 -12.32 30.50 -57.55
N SER A 13 -11.69 31.55 -57.02
CA SER A 13 -10.35 31.45 -56.45
C SER A 13 -10.39 30.41 -55.32
N PRO A 14 -9.46 29.44 -55.26
CA PRO A 14 -9.43 28.48 -54.18
C PRO A 14 -9.19 29.22 -52.86
N ASP A 15 -10.08 28.96 -51.88
CA ASP A 15 -10.03 29.59 -50.56
C ASP A 15 -8.85 29.01 -49.75
N PHE A 16 -7.67 29.56 -49.99
CA PHE A 16 -6.41 29.17 -49.35
C PHE A 16 -6.47 29.30 -47.81
N LYS A 17 -7.37 30.12 -47.25
CA LYS A 17 -7.51 30.30 -45.80
C LYS A 17 -8.17 29.10 -45.12
N GLY A 18 -9.09 28.41 -45.79
CA GLY A 18 -9.71 27.18 -45.29
C GLY A 18 -8.72 26.02 -45.22
N PHE A 19 -7.91 25.85 -46.27
CA PHE A 19 -6.86 24.83 -46.34
C PHE A 19 -5.75 25.06 -45.30
N ALA A 20 -5.38 26.31 -45.03
CA ALA A 20 -4.39 26.64 -44.01
C ALA A 20 -4.88 26.31 -42.59
N LYS A 21 -6.15 26.59 -42.25
CA LYS A 21 -6.72 26.24 -40.95
C LYS A 21 -6.86 24.74 -40.74
N VAL A 22 -7.32 24.01 -41.76
CA VAL A 22 -7.42 22.54 -41.71
C VAL A 22 -6.03 21.91 -41.62
N SER A 23 -5.04 22.43 -42.36
CA SER A 23 -3.66 21.93 -42.27
C SER A 23 -3.01 22.24 -40.92
N LEU A 24 -3.31 23.38 -40.30
CA LEU A 24 -2.85 23.71 -38.96
C LEU A 24 -3.49 22.81 -37.91
N LEU A 25 -4.79 22.54 -38.00
CA LEU A 25 -5.49 21.59 -37.13
C LEU A 25 -4.97 20.16 -37.30
N VAL A 26 -4.75 19.71 -38.54
CA VAL A 26 -4.19 18.39 -38.83
C VAL A 26 -2.74 18.29 -38.35
N ALA A 27 -1.92 19.33 -38.54
CA ALA A 27 -0.56 19.38 -38.01
C ALA A 27 -0.54 19.42 -36.47
N PHE A 28 -1.49 20.12 -35.84
CA PHE A 28 -1.66 20.15 -34.38
C PHE A 28 -2.13 18.80 -33.84
N SER A 29 -3.09 18.14 -34.51
CA SER A 29 -3.54 16.77 -34.19
C SER A 29 -2.44 15.73 -34.41
N LEU A 30 -1.62 15.88 -35.45
CA LEU A 30 -0.45 15.01 -35.70
C LEU A 30 0.66 15.25 -34.67
N ALA A 31 0.88 16.51 -34.24
CA ALA A 31 1.79 16.84 -33.15
C ALA A 31 1.28 16.30 -31.79
N LEU A 32 -0.04 16.30 -31.56
CA LEU A 32 -0.67 15.68 -30.39
C LEU A 32 -0.59 14.14 -30.40
N SER A 33 -0.43 13.51 -31.57
CA SER A 33 -0.27 12.05 -31.70
C SER A 33 1.18 11.55 -31.51
N GLY A 34 2.14 12.46 -31.30
CA GLY A 34 3.59 12.15 -31.28
C GLY A 34 4.22 11.84 -29.92
N CYS A 35 3.49 11.96 -28.81
CA CYS A 35 4.03 11.74 -27.46
C CYS A 35 3.29 10.59 -26.76
N SER A 36 3.63 9.33 -27.09
CA SER A 36 3.19 8.20 -26.28
C SER A 36 4.19 8.03 -25.15
N ALA A 37 3.80 8.33 -23.92
CA ALA A 37 4.51 7.85 -22.75
C ALA A 37 4.73 6.33 -22.88
N LYS A 38 5.89 5.84 -22.46
CA LYS A 38 6.26 4.44 -22.59
C LYS A 38 6.59 3.88 -21.21
N ASN A 39 5.82 2.89 -20.77
CA ASN A 39 6.13 2.17 -19.56
C ASN A 39 7.51 1.52 -19.65
N LYS A 40 8.26 1.56 -18.55
CA LYS A 40 9.55 0.88 -18.39
C LYS A 40 9.47 -0.01 -17.16
N ALA A 41 10.00 -1.23 -17.27
CA ALA A 41 10.18 -2.10 -16.11
C ALA A 41 11.21 -1.47 -15.14
N THR A 42 10.87 -1.44 -13.86
CA THR A 42 11.69 -0.77 -12.82
C THR A 42 12.59 -1.72 -12.04
N ASN A 43 12.32 -3.03 -12.07
CA ASN A 43 13.10 -4.06 -11.37
C ASN A 43 14.35 -4.50 -12.15
N THR A 44 15.35 -4.91 -11.38
CA THR A 44 16.61 -5.50 -11.85
C THR A 44 16.63 -7.01 -11.57
N GLY A 45 17.43 -7.76 -12.32
CA GLY A 45 17.62 -9.19 -12.08
C GLY A 45 18.38 -9.44 -10.78
N GLN A 46 18.22 -10.63 -10.22
CA GLN A 46 18.90 -11.05 -8.99
C GLN A 46 20.42 -10.88 -9.11
N SER A 47 21.05 -10.25 -8.11
CA SER A 47 22.50 -10.19 -8.00
C SER A 47 23.02 -11.32 -7.10
N VAL A 48 23.97 -12.11 -7.60
CA VAL A 48 24.63 -13.22 -6.84
C VAL A 48 25.30 -12.71 -5.55
N ALA A 49 25.57 -11.40 -5.47
CA ALA A 49 26.28 -10.76 -4.36
C ALA A 49 25.40 -10.43 -3.13
N GLN A 50 24.08 -10.57 -3.20
CA GLN A 50 23.16 -10.13 -2.12
C GLN A 50 22.45 -11.25 -1.35
N LEU A 51 22.88 -12.51 -1.49
CA LEU A 51 22.33 -13.66 -0.76
C LEU A 51 22.44 -13.60 0.78
N ASN A 52 23.21 -12.66 1.33
CA ASN A 52 23.48 -12.59 2.77
C ASN A 52 22.48 -11.73 3.60
N GLN A 53 21.55 -11.02 2.96
CA GLN A 53 20.52 -10.21 3.65
C GLN A 53 19.18 -10.27 2.91
N ALA A 54 18.58 -11.45 2.81
CA ALA A 54 17.28 -11.62 2.17
C ALA A 54 16.22 -10.78 2.90
N TYR A 55 15.40 -10.00 2.18
CA TYR A 55 14.33 -9.20 2.79
C TYR A 55 13.08 -10.08 3.06
N THR A 56 13.19 -10.93 4.08
CA THR A 56 12.17 -11.89 4.52
C THR A 56 11.85 -11.67 6.00
N ALA A 57 10.69 -12.10 6.48
CA ALA A 57 10.31 -11.96 7.90
C ALA A 57 11.36 -12.56 8.86
N LYS A 58 12.03 -13.65 8.48
CA LYS A 58 13.07 -14.31 9.30
C LYS A 58 14.25 -13.38 9.60
N SER A 59 14.58 -12.49 8.66
CA SER A 59 15.69 -11.53 8.77
C SER A 59 15.41 -10.40 9.77
N PHE A 60 14.13 -10.17 10.12
CA PHE A 60 13.69 -9.13 11.06
C PHE A 60 13.27 -9.72 12.42
N ASN A 61 13.58 -10.98 12.68
CA ASN A 61 13.25 -11.64 13.94
C ASN A 61 13.92 -10.93 15.13
N LYS A 62 13.12 -10.54 16.13
CA LYS A 62 13.55 -9.96 17.40
C LYS A 62 13.51 -11.04 18.50
N PRO A 63 14.60 -11.79 18.74
CA PRO A 63 14.59 -12.93 19.68
C PRO A 63 14.36 -12.51 21.15
N ASN A 64 14.56 -11.23 21.48
CA ASN A 64 14.36 -10.70 22.83
C ASN A 64 13.04 -9.91 22.99
N SER A 65 12.24 -9.76 21.92
CA SER A 65 10.94 -9.10 22.05
C SER A 65 10.06 -9.85 23.04
N LYS A 66 9.20 -9.12 23.72
CA LYS A 66 8.27 -9.66 24.70
C LYS A 66 6.89 -9.85 24.09
N VAL A 67 6.55 -9.08 23.06
CA VAL A 67 5.24 -9.07 22.40
C VAL A 67 5.45 -9.34 20.92
N THR A 68 4.57 -10.14 20.31
CA THR A 68 4.49 -10.18 18.85
C THR A 68 3.52 -9.08 18.40
N LEU A 69 4.04 -7.94 17.94
CA LEU A 69 3.22 -6.77 17.59
C LEU A 69 3.25 -6.50 16.08
N ILE A 70 2.08 -6.61 15.46
CA ILE A 70 1.88 -6.43 14.02
C ILE A 70 0.97 -5.22 13.80
N LEU A 71 1.41 -4.30 12.94
CA LEU A 71 0.59 -3.17 12.50
C LEU A 71 0.11 -3.41 11.07
N SER A 72 -1.14 -3.01 10.79
CA SER A 72 -1.73 -3.06 9.46
C SER A 72 -2.28 -1.69 9.10
N PHE A 73 -1.68 -1.02 8.13
CA PHE A 73 -1.99 0.35 7.73
C PHE A 73 -2.74 0.39 6.40
N SER A 74 -4.00 0.84 6.44
CA SER A 74 -4.85 0.83 5.25
C SER A 74 -4.48 1.86 4.18
N GLY A 75 -5.11 1.73 3.02
CA GLY A 75 -5.19 2.80 2.04
C GLY A 75 -6.08 3.97 2.49
N GLY A 76 -6.10 5.04 1.70
CA GLY A 76 -6.88 6.26 1.99
C GLY A 76 -6.14 7.59 1.84
N GLY A 77 -5.02 7.64 1.12
CA GLY A 77 -4.25 8.87 0.88
C GLY A 77 -3.61 9.45 2.17
N THR A 78 -3.47 10.77 2.25
CA THR A 78 -2.88 11.45 3.42
C THR A 78 -3.69 11.18 4.69
N ARG A 79 -5.00 10.94 4.59
CA ARG A 79 -5.85 10.59 5.73
C ARG A 79 -5.39 9.31 6.42
N ALA A 80 -5.11 8.28 5.62
CA ALA A 80 -4.60 7.01 6.13
C ALA A 80 -3.21 7.16 6.73
N ALA A 81 -2.34 7.91 6.06
CA ALA A 81 -0.99 8.17 6.55
C ALA A 81 -0.99 8.87 7.92
N ALA A 82 -1.83 9.88 8.11
CA ALA A 82 -1.98 10.61 9.37
C ALA A 82 -2.52 9.71 10.50
N LEU A 83 -3.54 8.88 10.20
CA LEU A 83 -4.10 7.95 11.18
C LEU A 83 -3.07 6.87 11.57
N SER A 84 -2.33 6.32 10.61
CA SER A 84 -1.24 5.38 10.87
C SER A 84 -0.11 6.00 11.70
N TYR A 85 0.27 7.25 11.40
CA TYR A 85 1.29 7.98 12.14
C TYR A 85 0.89 8.18 13.60
N SER A 86 -0.39 8.45 13.87
CA SER A 86 -0.90 8.56 15.23
C SER A 86 -0.76 7.28 16.05
N VAL A 87 -0.86 6.10 15.41
CA VAL A 87 -0.65 4.82 16.10
C VAL A 87 0.82 4.65 16.47
N LEU A 88 1.75 5.05 15.59
CA LEU A 88 3.17 5.05 15.93
C LEU A 88 3.47 6.00 17.11
N GLN A 89 2.85 7.19 17.14
CA GLN A 89 2.99 8.13 18.25
C GLN A 89 2.45 7.53 19.57
N ALA A 90 1.26 6.95 19.55
CA ALA A 90 0.67 6.34 20.73
C ALA A 90 1.51 5.16 21.26
N LEU A 91 2.07 4.32 20.38
CA LEU A 91 2.96 3.22 20.78
C LEU A 91 4.28 3.74 21.34
N ARG A 92 4.88 4.78 20.73
CA ARG A 92 6.09 5.45 21.24
C ARG A 92 5.89 5.95 22.67
N ASP A 93 4.72 6.52 22.94
CA ASP A 93 4.40 7.12 24.24
C ASP A 93 3.88 6.08 25.26
N THR A 94 3.83 4.79 24.89
CA THR A 94 3.37 3.70 25.75
C THR A 94 4.52 2.80 26.17
N ASN A 95 4.84 2.84 27.47
CA ASN A 95 5.75 1.87 28.11
C ASN A 95 4.93 0.89 28.96
N ILE A 96 5.31 -0.38 28.94
CA ILE A 96 4.72 -1.44 29.75
C ILE A 96 5.78 -2.18 30.55
N GLU A 97 5.36 -2.81 31.64
CA GLU A 97 6.22 -3.64 32.48
C GLU A 97 6.00 -5.11 32.11
N ILE A 98 6.98 -5.76 31.50
CA ILE A 98 6.96 -7.20 31.22
C ILE A 98 8.14 -7.85 31.92
N GLU A 99 7.87 -8.88 32.74
CA GLU A 99 8.91 -9.63 33.46
C GLU A 99 9.82 -8.76 34.37
N GLY A 100 9.34 -7.57 34.79
CA GLY A 100 10.10 -6.61 35.59
C GLY A 100 11.05 -5.71 34.79
N GLU A 101 10.94 -5.73 33.46
CA GLU A 101 11.61 -4.81 32.54
C GLU A 101 10.59 -3.82 31.97
N THR A 102 10.94 -2.54 31.94
CA THR A 102 10.19 -1.51 31.22
C THR A 102 10.47 -1.64 29.73
N VAL A 103 9.44 -1.90 28.93
CA VAL A 103 9.49 -2.10 27.49
C VAL A 103 8.68 -1.01 26.79
N ASN A 104 9.26 -0.38 25.76
CA ASN A 104 8.54 0.55 24.91
C ASN A 104 7.80 -0.20 23.79
N LEU A 105 6.49 0.04 23.63
CA LEU A 105 5.70 -0.72 22.66
C LEU A 105 6.06 -0.44 21.20
N LEU A 106 6.64 0.72 20.88
CA LEU A 106 7.10 0.98 19.51
C LEU A 106 8.28 0.08 19.13
N GLU A 107 9.17 -0.23 20.08
CA GLU A 107 10.33 -1.10 19.87
C GLU A 107 9.93 -2.57 19.64
N GLU A 108 8.77 -2.96 20.17
CA GLU A 108 8.17 -4.29 20.03
C GLU A 108 7.47 -4.51 18.68
N VAL A 109 7.30 -3.48 17.84
CA VAL A 109 6.70 -3.66 16.51
C VAL A 109 7.59 -4.57 15.65
N ASP A 110 7.10 -5.76 15.33
CA ASP A 110 7.80 -6.75 14.52
C ASP A 110 7.54 -6.56 13.03
N MET A 111 6.32 -6.13 12.66
CA MET A 111 5.89 -6.02 11.28
C MET A 111 4.93 -4.84 11.09
N ILE A 112 5.07 -4.16 9.96
CA ILE A 112 4.08 -3.21 9.47
C ILE A 112 3.69 -3.62 8.06
N SER A 113 2.48 -4.16 7.91
CA SER A 113 1.84 -4.31 6.60
C SER A 113 1.15 -3.01 6.21
N SER A 114 1.25 -2.62 4.95
CA SER A 114 0.75 -1.33 4.49
C SER A 114 0.22 -1.34 3.07
N VAL A 115 -0.68 -0.39 2.80
CA VAL A 115 -1.33 -0.18 1.50
C VAL A 115 -1.47 1.31 1.21
N SER A 116 -1.19 1.74 -0.02
CA SER A 116 -1.47 3.09 -0.54
C SER A 116 -1.00 4.20 0.42
N GLY A 117 -1.90 5.03 0.95
CA GLY A 117 -1.58 6.08 1.92
C GLY A 117 -0.81 5.58 3.16
N GLY A 118 -1.21 4.44 3.73
CA GLY A 118 -0.51 3.83 4.87
C GLY A 118 0.94 3.42 4.56
N SER A 119 1.25 3.12 3.29
CA SER A 119 2.61 2.77 2.87
C SER A 119 3.58 3.95 2.93
N PHE A 120 3.11 5.19 2.89
CA PHE A 120 3.98 6.35 3.12
C PHE A 120 4.53 6.34 4.55
N THR A 121 3.65 6.16 5.53
CA THR A 121 4.02 6.15 6.95
C THR A 121 4.89 4.93 7.26
N ALA A 122 4.50 3.75 6.79
CA ALA A 122 5.26 2.51 7.01
C ALA A 122 6.67 2.58 6.42
N ALA A 123 6.79 3.03 5.16
CA ALA A 123 8.07 3.13 4.48
C ALA A 123 8.98 4.19 5.12
N TYR A 124 8.43 5.34 5.50
CA TYR A 124 9.18 6.40 6.17
C TYR A 124 9.75 5.92 7.51
N TYR A 125 8.93 5.25 8.33
CA TYR A 125 9.39 4.66 9.60
C TYR A 125 10.41 3.53 9.40
N GLY A 126 10.23 2.73 8.34
CA GLY A 126 11.16 1.69 7.94
C GLY A 126 12.57 2.24 7.68
N ILE A 127 12.66 3.29 6.88
CA ILE A 127 13.93 3.92 6.49
C ILE A 127 14.53 4.75 7.64
N TYR A 128 13.73 5.64 8.23
CA TYR A 128 14.23 6.72 9.10
C TYR A 128 14.03 6.46 10.60
N GLY A 129 13.27 5.43 10.99
CA GLY A 129 13.00 5.14 12.39
C GLY A 129 12.39 6.32 13.13
N ASP A 130 12.91 6.64 14.31
CA ASP A 130 12.37 7.68 15.20
C ASP A 130 12.37 9.09 14.60
N GLN A 131 13.18 9.34 13.55
CA GLN A 131 13.14 10.60 12.83
C GLN A 131 11.76 10.89 12.23
N ILE A 132 10.92 9.86 12.00
CA ILE A 132 9.51 10.05 11.61
C ILE A 132 8.76 11.02 12.54
N PHE A 133 9.13 11.10 13.82
CA PHE A 133 8.48 11.98 14.79
C PHE A 133 8.98 13.42 14.75
N GLU A 134 9.98 13.73 13.94
CA GLU A 134 10.60 15.05 13.84
C GLU A 134 10.18 15.79 12.56
N ASP A 135 10.14 15.10 11.42
CA ASP A 135 10.02 15.75 10.10
C ASP A 135 8.97 15.15 9.15
N TYR A 136 8.42 13.97 9.43
CA TYR A 136 7.45 13.32 8.54
C TYR A 136 6.17 14.13 8.32
N GLU A 137 5.71 14.82 9.36
CA GLU A 137 4.54 15.69 9.26
C GLU A 137 4.75 16.76 8.17
N GLU A 138 5.91 17.41 8.14
CA GLU A 138 6.23 18.43 7.14
C GLU A 138 6.65 17.83 5.78
N ALA A 139 7.31 16.67 5.79
CA ALA A 139 7.76 15.98 4.58
C ALA A 139 6.59 15.41 3.76
N PHE A 140 5.47 15.04 4.41
CA PHE A 140 4.34 14.44 3.73
C PHE A 140 2.97 14.91 4.23
N LEU A 141 2.69 14.84 5.53
CA LEU A 141 1.30 14.99 6.02
C LEU A 141 0.72 16.39 5.80
N TYR A 142 1.51 17.43 6.00
CA TYR A 142 1.14 18.83 5.79
C TYR A 142 1.43 19.32 4.37
N HIS A 143 1.96 18.45 3.50
CA HIS A 143 2.36 18.82 2.16
C HIS A 143 1.24 18.58 1.14
N GLU A 144 1.07 19.50 0.21
CA GLU A 144 0.03 19.42 -0.82
C GLU A 144 0.51 18.58 -2.02
N VAL A 145 0.89 17.33 -1.78
CA VAL A 145 1.49 16.42 -2.78
C VAL A 145 0.65 16.34 -4.06
N SER A 146 -0.68 16.25 -3.97
CA SER A 146 -1.55 16.27 -5.16
C SER A 146 -1.37 17.53 -6.02
N LYS A 147 -1.18 18.71 -5.42
CA LYS A 147 -0.98 19.97 -6.16
C LYS A 147 0.38 19.99 -6.84
N ASP A 148 1.41 19.53 -6.16
CA ASP A 148 2.75 19.48 -6.71
C ASP A 148 2.83 18.51 -7.89
N LEU A 149 2.23 17.33 -7.77
CA LEU A 149 2.08 16.39 -8.88
C LEU A 149 1.29 16.99 -10.04
N LEU A 150 0.19 17.69 -9.76
CA LEU A 150 -0.58 18.38 -10.80
C LEU A 150 0.27 19.46 -11.50
N SER A 151 1.09 20.20 -10.76
CA SER A 151 1.98 21.23 -11.32
C SER A 151 3.02 20.62 -12.26
N ILE A 152 3.58 19.45 -11.91
CA ILE A 152 4.51 18.69 -12.75
C ILE A 152 3.81 18.22 -14.03
N LEU A 153 2.57 17.72 -13.93
CA LEU A 153 1.78 17.26 -15.08
C LEU A 153 1.35 18.39 -16.03
N LEU A 154 1.20 19.61 -15.50
CA LEU A 154 0.90 20.81 -16.30
C LEU A 154 2.18 21.48 -16.85
N SER A 155 3.36 20.98 -16.49
CA SER A 155 4.63 21.54 -16.96
C SER A 155 4.86 21.25 -18.46
N PRO A 156 5.33 22.23 -19.26
CA PRO A 156 5.68 22.00 -20.65
C PRO A 156 6.76 20.92 -20.82
N THR A 157 7.69 20.83 -19.86
CA THR A 157 8.74 19.79 -19.84
C THR A 157 8.19 18.38 -19.77
N TYR A 158 7.08 18.17 -19.05
CA TYR A 158 6.42 16.86 -19.00
C TYR A 158 5.73 16.51 -20.33
N TRP A 159 5.09 17.48 -20.99
CA TRP A 159 4.38 17.25 -22.27
C TRP A 159 5.30 16.77 -23.40
N PHE A 160 6.59 17.08 -23.32
CA PHE A 160 7.61 16.62 -24.27
C PHE A 160 8.46 15.46 -23.72
N SER A 161 8.05 14.85 -22.61
CA SER A 161 8.72 13.69 -22.02
C SER A 161 8.00 12.38 -22.38
N TYR A 162 8.74 11.27 -22.31
CA TYR A 162 8.16 9.92 -22.43
C TYR A 162 7.75 9.32 -21.07
N ALA A 163 7.90 10.10 -19.99
CA ALA A 163 7.57 9.67 -18.64
C ALA A 163 6.06 9.57 -18.46
N THR A 164 5.64 8.57 -17.71
CA THR A 164 4.27 8.41 -17.29
C THR A 164 3.93 9.31 -16.11
N ARG A 165 2.64 9.40 -15.75
CA ARG A 165 2.21 10.14 -14.55
C ARG A 165 2.81 9.53 -13.28
N THR A 166 2.90 8.20 -13.25
CA THR A 166 3.44 7.47 -12.11
C THR A 166 4.96 7.61 -12.04
N ASP A 167 5.68 7.68 -13.16
CA ASP A 167 7.12 7.99 -13.14
C ASP A 167 7.36 9.36 -12.47
N LYS A 168 6.48 10.34 -12.71
CA LYS A 168 6.57 11.66 -12.07
C LYS A 168 6.17 11.66 -10.60
N ALA A 169 5.22 10.83 -10.20
CA ALA A 169 4.95 10.60 -8.80
C ALA A 169 6.16 9.97 -8.10
N THR A 170 6.77 8.94 -8.70
CA THR A 170 7.98 8.30 -8.19
C THR A 170 9.14 9.27 -8.09
N ASP A 171 9.42 10.07 -9.13
CA ASP A 171 10.46 11.11 -9.12
C ASP A 171 10.22 12.11 -7.96
N TYR A 172 8.97 12.50 -7.73
CA TYR A 172 8.60 13.41 -6.66
C TYR A 172 8.79 12.78 -5.27
N TYR A 173 8.32 11.55 -5.05
CA TYR A 173 8.50 10.84 -3.77
C TYR A 173 9.98 10.64 -3.45
N LYS A 174 10.78 10.32 -4.48
CA LYS A 174 12.24 10.21 -4.38
C LYS A 174 12.89 11.52 -3.97
N ALA A 175 12.48 12.63 -4.57
CA ALA A 175 13.09 13.94 -4.33
C ALA A 175 12.69 14.55 -2.97
N ASN A 176 11.47 14.28 -2.49
CA ASN A 176 10.90 15.05 -1.37
C ASN A 176 10.57 14.20 -0.13
N ILE A 177 10.47 12.87 -0.25
CA ILE A 177 9.97 12.01 0.84
C ILE A 177 11.01 10.95 1.23
N PHE A 178 11.40 10.07 0.30
CA PHE A 178 12.19 8.87 0.64
C PHE A 178 13.66 8.93 0.22
N GLY A 179 14.07 9.98 -0.50
CA GLY A 179 15.41 10.04 -1.07
C GLY A 179 15.66 8.92 -2.09
N GLU A 180 16.93 8.52 -2.21
CA GLU A 180 17.38 7.42 -3.07
C GLU A 180 17.21 6.02 -2.42
N SER A 181 16.46 5.93 -1.31
CA SER A 181 16.37 4.71 -0.50
C SER A 181 15.77 3.53 -1.26
N THR A 182 16.35 2.36 -1.01
CA THR A 182 15.93 1.05 -1.49
C THR A 182 15.52 0.16 -0.31
N PHE A 183 15.06 -1.06 -0.57
CA PHE A 183 14.70 -1.99 0.52
C PHE A 183 15.91 -2.41 1.36
N ALA A 184 17.13 -2.33 0.83
CA ALA A 184 18.34 -2.57 1.61
C ALA A 184 18.46 -1.60 2.79
N GLU A 185 18.08 -0.32 2.63
CA GLU A 185 18.12 0.67 3.70
C GLU A 185 17.06 0.47 4.79
N MET A 186 16.00 -0.32 4.53
CA MET A 186 15.01 -0.69 5.56
C MET A 186 15.53 -1.74 6.53
N HIS A 187 16.65 -2.40 6.24
CA HIS A 187 17.27 -3.41 7.09
C HIS A 187 18.15 -2.80 8.19
N ARG A 188 17.58 -1.86 8.97
CA ARG A 188 18.24 -1.23 10.12
C ARG A 188 18.13 -2.08 11.39
N GLU A 189 18.99 -1.83 12.36
CA GLU A 189 18.90 -2.49 13.67
C GLU A 189 17.54 -2.23 14.32
N ASN A 190 16.91 -3.29 14.84
CA ASN A 190 15.58 -3.26 15.46
C ASN A 190 14.43 -2.72 14.58
N ALA A 191 14.61 -2.64 13.26
CA ALA A 191 13.53 -2.26 12.35
C ALA A 191 12.38 -3.27 12.41
N PRO A 192 11.12 -2.84 12.28
CA PRO A 192 10.05 -3.76 11.91
C PRO A 192 10.23 -4.23 10.45
N TYR A 193 9.70 -5.41 10.15
CA TYR A 193 9.53 -5.89 8.78
C TYR A 193 8.44 -5.08 8.07
N ILE A 194 8.82 -4.22 7.13
CA ILE A 194 7.88 -3.41 6.35
C ILE A 194 7.42 -4.20 5.12
N VAL A 195 6.11 -4.43 5.01
CA VAL A 195 5.47 -5.03 3.84
C VAL A 195 4.59 -3.99 3.15
N ILE A 196 4.95 -3.68 1.91
CA ILE A 196 4.16 -2.81 1.03
C ILE A 196 3.38 -3.70 0.07
N ASN A 197 2.09 -3.44 -0.08
CA ASN A 197 1.19 -4.26 -0.89
C ASN A 197 0.64 -3.49 -2.09
N ALA A 198 0.66 -4.12 -3.26
CA ALA A 198 0.02 -3.63 -4.48
C ALA A 198 -0.90 -4.72 -5.07
N THR A 199 -1.64 -4.35 -6.11
CA THR A 199 -2.43 -5.30 -6.90
C THR A 199 -1.80 -5.48 -8.27
N ASP A 200 -1.50 -6.73 -8.65
CA ASP A 200 -1.17 -7.06 -10.03
C ASP A 200 -2.47 -7.30 -10.82
N ILE A 201 -2.81 -6.38 -11.71
CA ILE A 201 -4.04 -6.47 -12.52
C ILE A 201 -3.92 -7.53 -13.63
N SER A 202 -2.72 -8.03 -13.93
CA SER A 202 -2.55 -9.08 -14.94
C SER A 202 -3.04 -10.44 -14.43
N THR A 203 -2.83 -10.72 -13.14
CA THR A 203 -3.27 -11.94 -12.46
C THR A 203 -4.50 -11.72 -11.58
N GLY A 204 -4.89 -10.46 -11.32
CA GLY A 204 -5.98 -10.09 -10.41
C GLY A 204 -5.67 -10.39 -8.94
N SER A 205 -4.38 -10.40 -8.58
CA SER A 205 -3.89 -10.89 -7.29
C SER A 205 -3.06 -9.84 -6.55
N ARG A 206 -2.97 -10.03 -5.23
CA ARG A 206 -2.12 -9.21 -4.37
C ARG A 206 -0.65 -9.51 -4.66
N PHE A 207 0.17 -8.46 -4.74
CA PHE A 207 1.62 -8.55 -4.88
C PHE A 207 2.27 -7.81 -3.71
N SER A 208 3.06 -8.52 -2.90
CA SER A 208 3.86 -7.89 -1.86
C SER A 208 5.27 -7.61 -2.34
N PHE A 209 5.82 -6.47 -1.93
CA PHE A 209 7.24 -6.20 -2.07
C PHE A 209 8.02 -6.94 -0.97
N THR A 210 8.17 -8.25 -1.12
CA THR A 210 8.95 -9.14 -0.25
C THR A 210 9.89 -10.02 -1.09
N GLN A 211 10.91 -10.59 -0.45
CA GLN A 211 11.89 -11.42 -1.18
C GLN A 211 11.20 -12.61 -1.86
N GLU A 212 10.21 -13.23 -1.23
CA GLU A 212 9.50 -14.40 -1.77
C GLU A 212 8.80 -14.07 -3.10
N TYR A 213 8.16 -12.90 -3.21
CA TYR A 213 7.53 -12.46 -4.46
C TYR A 213 8.54 -12.04 -5.52
N PHE A 214 9.62 -11.37 -5.12
CA PHE A 214 10.67 -10.94 -6.04
C PHE A 214 11.46 -12.12 -6.60
N ASP A 215 11.64 -13.17 -5.81
CA ASP A 215 12.24 -14.44 -6.22
C ASP A 215 11.38 -15.16 -7.27
N LEU A 216 10.04 -15.16 -7.10
CA LEU A 216 9.14 -15.71 -8.11
C LEU A 216 9.30 -15.03 -9.47
N ILE A 217 9.71 -13.76 -9.51
CA ILE A 217 9.93 -12.98 -10.74
C ILE A 217 11.42 -12.77 -11.09
N CYS A 218 12.32 -13.60 -10.54
CA CYS A 218 13.77 -13.53 -10.77
C CYS A 218 14.37 -12.13 -10.56
N SER A 219 13.91 -11.39 -9.55
CA SER A 219 14.27 -9.99 -9.34
C SER A 219 14.91 -9.72 -7.98
N ASP A 220 15.70 -8.66 -7.92
CA ASP A 220 16.38 -8.22 -6.71
C ASP A 220 15.53 -7.18 -5.95
N LEU A 221 14.98 -7.57 -4.79
CA LEU A 221 14.20 -6.64 -3.95
C LEU A 221 15.08 -5.61 -3.25
N ASN A 222 16.24 -6.01 -2.73
CA ASN A 222 17.09 -5.12 -1.93
C ASN A 222 17.51 -3.88 -2.72
N SER A 223 17.76 -4.02 -4.02
CA SER A 223 18.07 -2.90 -4.92
C SER A 223 16.85 -2.09 -5.40
N TYR A 224 15.63 -2.55 -5.11
CA TYR A 224 14.41 -1.93 -5.59
C TYR A 224 14.08 -0.64 -4.81
N SER A 225 13.67 0.40 -5.53
CA SER A 225 13.35 1.71 -4.95
C SER A 225 12.10 1.67 -4.06
N VAL A 226 12.22 2.22 -2.86
CA VAL A 226 11.07 2.39 -1.94
C VAL A 226 10.05 3.37 -2.52
N SER A 227 10.51 4.43 -3.17
CA SER A 227 9.61 5.38 -3.85
C SER A 227 8.77 4.68 -4.91
N SER A 228 9.35 3.73 -5.64
CA SER A 228 8.66 2.97 -6.68
C SER A 228 7.65 1.97 -6.10
N SER A 229 7.92 1.35 -4.95
CA SER A 229 6.97 0.43 -4.30
C SER A 229 5.78 1.18 -3.70
N VAL A 230 6.02 2.33 -3.03
CA VAL A 230 4.95 3.20 -2.52
C VAL A 230 4.13 3.79 -3.67
N ALA A 231 4.76 4.21 -4.77
CA ALA A 231 4.05 4.65 -5.97
C ALA A 231 3.16 3.55 -6.57
N ALA A 232 3.65 2.30 -6.65
CA ALA A 232 2.84 1.18 -7.11
C ALA A 232 1.64 0.93 -6.17
N SER A 233 1.88 0.89 -4.86
CA SER A 233 0.86 0.66 -3.83
C SER A 233 -0.22 1.74 -3.78
N SER A 234 0.06 2.94 -4.29
CA SER A 234 -0.83 4.10 -4.32
C SER A 234 -1.35 4.47 -5.72
N ALA A 235 -1.06 3.65 -6.73
CA ALA A 235 -1.39 3.93 -8.13
C ALA A 235 -2.88 3.64 -8.41
N VAL A 236 -3.78 4.51 -7.92
CA VAL A 236 -5.22 4.40 -8.15
C VAL A 236 -5.50 4.36 -9.66
N PRO A 237 -6.23 3.35 -10.18
CA PRO A 237 -6.56 3.26 -11.59
C PRO A 237 -7.18 4.56 -12.13
N PHE A 238 -6.94 4.84 -13.41
CA PHE A 238 -7.36 6.06 -14.14
C PHE A 238 -6.65 7.36 -13.72
N VAL A 239 -6.25 7.49 -12.45
CA VAL A 239 -5.44 8.61 -11.96
C VAL A 239 -3.99 8.41 -12.37
N PHE A 240 -3.44 7.25 -12.00
CA PHE A 240 -2.07 6.84 -12.26
C PHE A 240 -2.01 5.70 -13.29
N THR A 241 -0.87 5.58 -13.96
CA THR A 241 -0.56 4.42 -14.81
C THR A 241 0.05 3.31 -13.94
N PRO A 242 -0.13 2.02 -14.28
CA PRO A 242 0.48 0.95 -13.51
C PRO A 242 2.01 1.06 -13.46
N VAL A 243 2.61 0.72 -12.32
CA VAL A 243 4.05 0.45 -12.23
C VAL A 243 4.31 -0.91 -12.86
N VAL A 244 5.28 -1.00 -13.76
CA VAL A 244 5.56 -2.24 -14.48
C VAL A 244 6.79 -2.92 -13.90
N LEU A 245 6.67 -4.21 -13.59
CA LEU A 245 7.80 -5.09 -13.32
C LEU A 245 7.94 -6.10 -14.46
N GLU A 246 9.17 -6.41 -14.85
CA GLU A 246 9.46 -7.51 -15.76
C GLU A 246 9.48 -8.82 -14.97
N ASN A 247 8.76 -9.83 -15.46
CA ASN A 247 8.84 -11.17 -14.90
C ASN A 247 10.04 -11.89 -15.53
N LYS A 248 11.21 -11.70 -14.93
CA LYS A 248 12.48 -12.13 -15.53
C LYS A 248 12.63 -13.66 -15.52
N ASN A 249 13.57 -14.14 -16.33
CA ASN A 249 13.83 -15.57 -16.53
C ASN A 249 15.31 -15.95 -16.37
N ASP A 250 16.11 -15.05 -15.79
CA ASP A 250 17.56 -15.12 -15.65
C ASP A 250 18.03 -15.75 -14.32
N CYS A 251 17.12 -16.30 -13.52
CA CYS A 251 17.40 -17.03 -12.28
C CYS A 251 17.23 -18.56 -12.41
N ASP A 252 17.90 -19.33 -11.53
CA ASP A 252 17.74 -20.78 -11.49
C ASP A 252 16.38 -21.15 -10.86
N LYS A 253 15.49 -21.69 -11.69
CA LYS A 253 14.11 -22.04 -11.32
C LYS A 253 14.02 -23.20 -10.32
N THR A 254 15.13 -23.90 -10.05
CA THR A 254 15.12 -25.12 -9.21
C THR A 254 15.08 -24.83 -7.71
N GLU A 255 15.44 -23.61 -7.28
CA GLU A 255 15.40 -23.18 -5.87
C GLU A 255 14.15 -22.37 -5.49
N HIS A 256 13.40 -21.84 -6.46
CA HIS A 256 12.18 -21.07 -6.20
C HIS A 256 11.05 -22.03 -5.84
N THR A 257 11.05 -22.42 -4.56
CA THR A 257 10.05 -23.24 -3.90
C THR A 257 8.66 -22.80 -4.32
N LYS A 258 7.88 -23.74 -4.85
CA LYS A 258 6.43 -23.57 -4.98
C LYS A 258 5.92 -23.12 -3.61
N PRO A 259 5.27 -21.94 -3.50
CA PRO A 259 4.71 -21.49 -2.23
C PRO A 259 3.78 -22.59 -1.74
N SER A 260 4.21 -23.34 -0.74
CA SER A 260 3.45 -24.49 -0.28
C SER A 260 2.55 -24.00 0.83
N PHE A 261 1.30 -23.73 0.44
CA PHE A 261 0.20 -23.38 1.33
C PHE A 261 -0.72 -24.58 1.46
N ASP A 262 -1.50 -24.64 2.53
CA ASP A 262 -2.59 -25.60 2.60
C ASP A 262 -3.64 -25.29 1.52
N ALA A 263 -3.84 -26.22 0.58
CA ALA A 263 -4.79 -26.11 -0.52
C ALA A 263 -6.24 -26.46 -0.14
N THR A 264 -6.57 -26.65 1.14
CA THR A 264 -7.93 -26.98 1.60
C THR A 264 -8.91 -25.80 1.42
N SER A 265 -8.46 -24.56 1.65
CA SER A 265 -9.30 -23.37 1.53
C SER A 265 -9.36 -22.87 0.08
N TYR A 266 -10.51 -22.30 -0.32
CA TYR A 266 -10.64 -21.73 -1.67
C TYR A 266 -9.70 -20.53 -1.88
N ARG A 267 -9.47 -19.74 -0.83
CA ARG A 267 -8.53 -18.62 -0.83
C ARG A 267 -7.11 -19.08 -1.13
N ASN A 268 -6.60 -20.06 -0.38
CA ASN A 268 -5.23 -20.55 -0.55
C ASN A 268 -5.04 -21.21 -1.92
N ARG A 269 -6.04 -21.94 -2.44
CA ARG A 269 -5.98 -22.46 -3.82
C ARG A 269 -5.84 -21.37 -4.86
N ASN A 270 -6.58 -20.27 -4.72
CA ASN A 270 -6.47 -19.14 -5.63
C ASN A 270 -5.11 -18.46 -5.50
N LEU A 271 -4.61 -18.26 -4.28
CA LEU A 271 -3.27 -17.72 -4.04
C LEU A 271 -2.19 -18.59 -4.70
N ILE A 272 -2.18 -19.90 -4.46
CA ILE A 272 -1.24 -20.84 -5.08
C ILE A 272 -1.29 -20.70 -6.60
N LYS A 273 -2.50 -20.72 -7.19
CA LYS A 273 -2.67 -20.59 -8.64
C LYS A 273 -2.09 -19.26 -9.17
N SER A 274 -2.30 -18.17 -8.45
CA SER A 274 -1.77 -16.86 -8.82
C SER A 274 -0.25 -16.81 -8.73
N LEU A 275 0.36 -17.37 -7.67
CA LEU A 275 1.81 -17.42 -7.53
C LEU A 275 2.45 -18.35 -8.56
N GLU A 276 1.83 -19.50 -8.85
CA GLU A 276 2.28 -20.42 -9.90
C GLU A 276 2.23 -19.76 -11.29
N SER A 277 1.33 -18.80 -11.51
CA SER A 277 1.26 -18.08 -12.79
C SER A 277 2.55 -17.32 -13.10
N TYR A 278 3.26 -16.80 -12.08
CA TYR A 278 4.54 -16.12 -12.28
C TYR A 278 5.66 -17.07 -12.74
N SER A 279 5.50 -18.39 -12.58
CA SER A 279 6.43 -19.37 -13.16
C SER A 279 6.29 -19.49 -14.68
N ASN A 280 5.13 -19.11 -15.23
CA ASN A 280 4.87 -19.11 -16.66
C ASN A 280 5.30 -17.78 -17.31
N LYS A 281 6.62 -17.65 -17.53
CA LYS A 281 7.27 -16.41 -18.02
C LYS A 281 6.81 -15.98 -19.42
N ASP A 282 6.37 -16.94 -20.24
CA ASP A 282 5.95 -16.66 -21.62
C ASP A 282 4.55 -16.02 -21.66
N ASP A 283 3.63 -16.48 -20.78
CA ASP A 283 2.27 -15.93 -20.71
C ASP A 283 2.19 -14.69 -19.79
N VAL A 284 3.01 -14.64 -18.74
CA VAL A 284 3.06 -13.55 -17.76
C VAL A 284 4.45 -12.91 -17.79
N SER A 285 4.80 -12.21 -18.87
CA SER A 285 6.13 -11.59 -19.01
C SER A 285 6.30 -10.27 -18.25
N TYR A 286 5.19 -9.62 -17.88
CA TYR A 286 5.20 -8.34 -17.16
C TYR A 286 4.06 -8.32 -16.14
N LEU A 287 4.34 -7.74 -14.97
CA LEU A 287 3.35 -7.43 -13.95
C LEU A 287 2.94 -5.97 -14.07
N HIS A 288 1.66 -5.69 -13.86
CA HIS A 288 1.12 -4.33 -13.90
C HIS A 288 0.54 -4.01 -12.53
N LEU A 289 1.34 -3.31 -11.72
CA LEU A 289 1.01 -3.01 -10.34
C LEU A 289 0.22 -1.70 -10.23
N VAL A 290 -0.91 -1.77 -9.54
CA VAL A 290 -1.78 -0.65 -9.19
C VAL A 290 -2.03 -0.64 -7.68
N ASP A 291 -2.80 0.34 -7.21
CA ASP A 291 -3.14 0.50 -5.80
C ASP A 291 -3.57 -0.82 -5.14
N GLY A 292 -2.96 -1.14 -4.00
CA GLY A 292 -3.17 -2.40 -3.28
C GLY A 292 -4.58 -2.53 -2.67
N GLY A 293 -5.29 -1.41 -2.52
CA GLY A 293 -6.64 -1.36 -1.98
C GLY A 293 -7.69 -2.12 -2.79
N ILE A 294 -7.39 -2.44 -4.05
CA ILE A 294 -8.26 -3.26 -4.91
C ILE A 294 -8.35 -4.71 -4.38
N THR A 295 -7.23 -5.27 -3.88
CA THR A 295 -7.18 -6.65 -3.39
C THR A 295 -7.21 -6.77 -1.88
N ASP A 296 -6.59 -5.84 -1.17
CA ASP A 296 -6.47 -5.87 0.29
C ASP A 296 -6.22 -4.46 0.80
N ASN A 297 -7.29 -3.72 1.10
CA ASN A 297 -7.15 -2.34 1.59
C ASN A 297 -6.51 -2.24 2.97
N LEU A 298 -6.70 -3.22 3.84
CA LEU A 298 -6.18 -3.15 5.21
C LEU A 298 -4.73 -3.61 5.31
N GLY A 299 -4.23 -4.35 4.31
CA GLY A 299 -2.93 -5.02 4.37
C GLY A 299 -2.95 -6.32 5.20
N LEU A 300 -4.12 -6.71 5.69
CA LEU A 300 -4.30 -7.84 6.61
C LEU A 300 -4.15 -9.20 5.93
N LEU A 301 -4.43 -9.32 4.62
CA LEU A 301 -4.25 -10.58 3.91
C LEU A 301 -2.77 -10.95 3.81
N SER A 302 -1.86 -9.98 3.75
CA SER A 302 -0.43 -10.28 3.81
C SER A 302 -0.01 -10.91 5.15
N VAL A 303 -0.62 -10.48 6.26
CA VAL A 303 -0.39 -11.06 7.60
C VAL A 303 -0.94 -12.49 7.63
N TYR A 304 -2.16 -12.70 7.14
CA TYR A 304 -2.75 -14.03 7.01
C TYR A 304 -1.87 -14.98 6.21
N GLU A 305 -1.46 -14.57 5.01
CA GLU A 305 -0.67 -15.41 4.11
C GLU A 305 0.72 -15.72 4.69
N MET A 306 1.36 -14.75 5.35
CA MET A 306 2.64 -15.00 6.02
C MET A 306 2.49 -16.02 7.16
N SER A 307 1.47 -15.88 8.01
CA SER A 307 1.17 -16.85 9.07
C SER A 307 0.90 -18.25 8.51
N GLU A 308 0.10 -18.37 7.44
CA GLU A 308 -0.19 -19.64 6.80
C GLU A 308 1.06 -20.30 6.19
N TYR A 309 1.91 -19.50 5.55
CA TYR A 309 3.18 -19.96 5.00
C TYR A 309 4.07 -20.54 6.11
N LEU A 310 4.26 -19.81 7.21
CA LEU A 310 5.08 -20.24 8.33
C LEU A 310 4.53 -21.55 8.94
N ARG A 311 3.22 -21.62 9.17
CA ARG A 311 2.55 -22.82 9.72
C ARG A 311 2.79 -24.07 8.86
N TYR A 312 2.74 -23.92 7.54
CA TYR A 312 2.85 -25.04 6.62
C TYR A 312 4.30 -25.48 6.37
N ASN A 313 5.21 -24.52 6.17
CA ASN A 313 6.58 -24.79 5.73
C ASN A 313 7.58 -24.95 6.88
N ASP A 314 7.41 -24.18 7.97
CA ASP A 314 8.41 -24.03 9.03
C ASP A 314 7.94 -24.65 10.35
N ASN A 315 7.05 -25.64 10.32
CA ASN A 315 6.40 -26.16 11.54
C ASN A 315 7.39 -26.65 12.62
N GLU A 316 8.48 -27.33 12.25
CA GLU A 316 9.50 -27.76 13.22
C GLU A 316 10.34 -26.59 13.74
N GLU A 317 10.63 -25.59 12.91
CA GLU A 317 11.35 -24.37 13.32
C GLU A 317 10.47 -23.50 14.23
N LEU A 318 9.19 -23.35 13.91
CA LEU A 318 8.17 -22.70 14.74
C LEU A 318 8.01 -23.41 16.08
N LYS A 319 7.92 -24.75 16.11
CA LYS A 319 7.89 -25.50 17.38
C LYS A 319 9.14 -25.23 18.21
N ASN A 320 10.33 -25.24 17.61
CA ASN A 320 11.57 -24.92 18.30
C ASN A 320 11.59 -23.47 18.82
N LEU A 321 11.04 -22.52 18.07
CA LEU A 321 10.88 -21.13 18.52
C LEU A 321 9.95 -21.07 19.74
N TYR A 322 8.80 -21.73 19.71
CA TYR A 322 7.87 -21.77 20.84
C TYR A 322 8.41 -22.52 22.06
N ASP A 323 9.28 -23.51 21.85
CA ASP A 323 9.95 -24.25 22.92
C ASP A 323 11.04 -23.43 23.62
N THR A 324 11.75 -22.58 22.86
CA THR A 324 12.92 -21.82 23.35
C THR A 324 12.60 -20.40 23.79
N GLN A 325 11.52 -19.79 23.27
CA GLN A 325 11.11 -18.43 23.61
C GLN A 325 10.00 -18.42 24.67
N HIS A 326 9.90 -17.30 25.40
CA HIS A 326 8.78 -17.05 26.30
C HIS A 326 7.50 -16.90 25.46
N ALA A 327 6.36 -17.35 25.99
CA ALA A 327 5.08 -17.18 25.30
C ALA A 327 4.73 -15.69 25.22
N ARG A 328 4.75 -15.13 24.02
CA ARG A 328 4.46 -13.72 23.75
C ARG A 328 2.98 -13.57 23.38
N PRO A 329 2.25 -12.57 23.89
CA PRO A 329 0.95 -12.23 23.34
C PRO A 329 1.13 -11.82 21.87
N ILE A 330 0.13 -12.14 21.04
CA ILE A 330 0.09 -11.74 19.64
C ILE A 330 -0.90 -10.60 19.53
N VAL A 331 -0.41 -9.42 19.17
CA VAL A 331 -1.17 -8.18 19.08
C VAL A 331 -1.19 -7.72 17.63
N ILE A 332 -2.37 -7.55 17.06
CA ILE A 332 -2.57 -6.98 15.73
C ILE A 332 -3.33 -5.67 15.90
N ILE A 333 -2.71 -4.55 15.48
CA ILE A 333 -3.37 -3.24 15.43
C ILE A 333 -3.68 -2.92 13.96
N SER A 334 -4.96 -2.97 13.61
CA SER A 334 -5.46 -2.61 12.27
C SER A 334 -5.93 -1.16 12.25
N VAL A 335 -5.36 -0.37 11.35
CA VAL A 335 -5.72 1.03 11.12
C VAL A 335 -6.54 1.13 9.84
N ASP A 336 -7.84 1.37 10.00
CA ASP A 336 -8.80 1.48 8.91
C ASP A 336 -9.24 2.93 8.71
N ALA A 337 -8.63 3.58 7.72
CA ALA A 337 -8.95 4.94 7.33
C ALA A 337 -10.08 5.04 6.29
N SER A 338 -10.89 4.00 6.09
CA SER A 338 -12.04 4.05 5.18
C SER A 338 -13.16 4.96 5.71
N THR A 339 -13.85 5.65 4.79
CA THR A 339 -14.89 6.65 5.10
C THR A 339 -16.19 6.33 4.40
N ASN A 340 -17.32 6.67 5.02
CA ASN A 340 -18.65 6.63 4.42
C ASN A 340 -19.15 8.05 4.09
N PRO A 341 -18.58 8.74 3.08
CA PRO A 341 -18.92 10.12 2.77
C PRO A 341 -20.33 10.23 2.18
N GLU A 342 -20.96 11.39 2.36
CA GLU A 342 -22.22 11.72 1.68
C GLU A 342 -21.91 12.10 0.23
N SER A 343 -21.89 11.11 -0.66
CA SER A 343 -21.47 11.32 -2.06
C SER A 343 -22.41 12.20 -2.90
N GLY A 344 -23.65 12.40 -2.44
CA GLY A 344 -24.70 13.13 -3.17
C GLY A 344 -25.16 12.46 -4.47
N ILE A 345 -24.55 11.33 -4.88
CA ILE A 345 -24.85 10.64 -6.14
C ILE A 345 -26.29 10.14 -6.16
N GLY A 346 -26.79 9.66 -5.01
CA GLY A 346 -28.19 9.21 -4.88
C GLY A 346 -29.23 10.32 -4.87
N GLU A 347 -28.80 11.59 -4.78
CA GLU A 347 -29.70 12.75 -4.65
C GLU A 347 -29.92 13.49 -5.98
N SER A 348 -29.13 13.15 -7.02
CA SER A 348 -29.17 13.80 -8.33
C SER A 348 -29.48 12.81 -9.46
N ILE A 349 -30.18 13.28 -10.49
CA ILE A 349 -30.36 12.53 -11.75
C ILE A 349 -29.14 12.67 -12.68
N GLU A 350 -28.27 13.65 -12.42
CA GLU A 350 -27.06 13.89 -13.21
C GLU A 350 -26.06 12.75 -13.00
N ALA A 351 -25.34 12.41 -14.07
CA ALA A 351 -24.28 11.41 -13.98
C ALA A 351 -23.17 11.88 -13.01
N PRO A 352 -22.61 10.99 -12.17
CA PRO A 352 -21.50 11.35 -11.30
C PRO A 352 -20.29 11.79 -12.12
N SER A 353 -19.52 12.74 -11.59
CA SER A 353 -18.24 13.10 -12.20
C SER A 353 -17.26 11.93 -12.18
N MET A 354 -16.22 11.99 -13.04
CA MET A 354 -15.18 10.95 -13.05
C MET A 354 -14.49 10.83 -11.69
N LYS A 355 -14.21 11.95 -11.01
CA LYS A 355 -13.64 11.95 -9.67
C LYS A 355 -14.56 11.25 -8.67
N GLN A 356 -15.84 11.67 -8.59
CA GLN A 356 -16.82 11.02 -7.72
C GLN A 356 -16.98 9.52 -7.99
N THR A 357 -16.90 9.11 -9.26
CA THR A 357 -17.00 7.70 -9.66
C THR A 357 -15.80 6.89 -9.15
N VAL A 358 -14.58 7.40 -9.34
CA VAL A 358 -13.36 6.74 -8.86
C VAL A 358 -13.37 6.68 -7.34
N ASP A 359 -13.64 7.79 -6.66
CA ASP A 359 -13.66 7.87 -5.19
C ASP A 359 -14.66 6.84 -4.61
N VAL A 360 -15.88 6.80 -5.14
CA VAL A 360 -16.92 5.87 -4.65
C VAL A 360 -16.61 4.41 -4.99
N ILE A 361 -16.05 4.11 -6.17
CA ILE A 361 -15.66 2.73 -6.51
C ILE A 361 -14.57 2.24 -5.57
N THR A 362 -13.54 3.07 -5.34
CA THR A 362 -12.48 2.79 -4.39
C THR A 362 -13.09 2.54 -3.02
N ASP A 363 -13.81 3.51 -2.45
CA ASP A 363 -14.40 3.40 -1.10
C ASP A 363 -15.31 2.17 -0.94
N ILE A 364 -16.18 1.86 -1.92
CA ILE A 364 -17.06 0.68 -1.88
C ILE A 364 -16.25 -0.62 -1.82
N GLN A 365 -15.18 -0.71 -2.64
CA GLN A 365 -14.31 -1.88 -2.62
C GLN A 365 -13.62 -2.00 -1.27
N LEU A 366 -13.08 -0.90 -0.73
CA LEU A 366 -12.46 -0.91 0.60
C LEU A 366 -13.45 -1.46 1.65
N HIS A 367 -14.64 -0.87 1.78
CA HIS A 367 -15.58 -1.24 2.86
C HIS A 367 -16.02 -2.70 2.83
N ARG A 368 -16.45 -3.21 1.67
CA ARG A 368 -17.03 -4.56 1.60
C ARG A 368 -16.01 -5.66 1.86
N TYR A 369 -14.76 -5.44 1.45
CA TYR A 369 -13.69 -6.40 1.69
C TYR A 369 -13.09 -6.23 3.08
N ASN A 370 -13.05 -5.01 3.64
CA ASN A 370 -12.52 -4.74 4.97
C ASN A 370 -13.18 -5.62 6.05
N ASP A 371 -14.51 -5.61 6.15
CA ASP A 371 -15.22 -6.34 7.21
C ASP A 371 -14.97 -7.85 7.13
N THR A 372 -15.03 -8.43 5.92
CA THR A 372 -14.77 -9.86 5.71
C THR A 372 -13.33 -10.24 6.04
N THR A 373 -12.37 -9.36 5.74
CA THR A 373 -10.95 -9.58 6.06
C THR A 373 -10.69 -9.44 7.56
N LYS A 374 -11.36 -8.51 8.26
CA LYS A 374 -11.27 -8.39 9.72
C LYS A 374 -11.80 -9.64 10.41
N ASP A 375 -12.99 -10.12 10.03
CA ASP A 375 -13.58 -11.34 10.58
C ASP A 375 -12.65 -12.54 10.40
N LEU A 376 -12.05 -12.70 9.21
CA LEU A 376 -11.05 -13.73 8.95
C LEU A 376 -9.88 -13.64 9.93
N ILE A 377 -9.28 -12.45 10.11
CA ILE A 377 -8.10 -12.30 10.95
C ILE A 377 -8.44 -12.56 12.41
N VAL A 378 -9.59 -12.09 12.90
CA VAL A 378 -10.04 -12.36 14.26
C VAL A 378 -10.20 -13.88 14.49
N ASP A 379 -10.81 -14.59 13.55
CA ASP A 379 -10.99 -16.04 13.63
C ASP A 379 -9.63 -16.79 13.59
N GLU A 380 -8.73 -16.41 12.69
CA GLU A 380 -7.44 -17.08 12.51
C GLU A 380 -6.44 -16.75 13.62
N LEU A 381 -6.48 -15.53 14.16
CA LEU A 381 -5.63 -15.11 15.27
C LEU A 381 -5.86 -15.99 16.50
N GLN A 382 -7.10 -16.43 16.75
CA GLN A 382 -7.39 -17.43 17.77
C GLN A 382 -6.65 -18.75 17.49
N SER A 383 -6.71 -19.27 16.26
CA SER A 383 -5.98 -20.48 15.88
C SER A 383 -4.46 -20.34 15.99
N TRP A 384 -3.91 -19.18 15.61
CA TRP A 384 -2.49 -18.90 15.73
C TRP A 384 -2.04 -18.87 17.19
N SER A 385 -2.83 -18.25 18.08
CA SER A 385 -2.55 -18.21 19.52
C SER A 385 -2.60 -19.61 20.16
N GLU A 386 -3.53 -20.47 19.73
CA GLU A 386 -3.64 -21.85 20.21
C GLU A 386 -2.45 -22.69 19.76
N LEU A 387 -2.01 -22.52 18.52
CA LEU A 387 -0.82 -23.21 17.99
C LEU A 387 0.46 -22.75 18.69
N ALA A 388 0.59 -21.46 18.99
CA ALA A 388 1.73 -20.89 19.70
C ALA A 388 1.71 -21.21 21.21
N SER A 389 0.56 -21.61 21.76
CA SER A 389 0.44 -22.02 23.16
C SER A 389 0.99 -23.44 23.36
N HIS A 390 2.13 -23.57 24.03
CA HIS A 390 2.81 -24.85 24.22
C HIS A 390 3.19 -25.12 25.69
N GLN A 391 3.19 -26.39 26.10
CA GLN A 391 3.62 -26.87 27.43
C GLN A 391 3.05 -26.10 28.65
N GLY A 392 1.78 -25.68 28.57
CA GLY A 392 1.10 -24.98 29.66
C GLY A 392 1.31 -23.46 29.68
N ARG A 393 2.10 -22.91 28.74
CA ARG A 393 2.17 -21.47 28.48
C ARG A 393 1.07 -21.07 27.51
N LYS A 394 0.27 -20.07 27.87
CA LYS A 394 -0.83 -19.57 27.05
C LYS A 394 -0.41 -18.29 26.34
N VAL A 395 -0.54 -18.26 25.02
CA VAL A 395 -0.42 -17.06 24.19
C VAL A 395 -1.79 -16.40 24.12
N SER A 396 -1.84 -15.08 24.38
CA SER A 396 -3.07 -14.30 24.31
C SER A 396 -3.16 -13.56 22.98
N PRO A 397 -4.24 -13.75 22.20
CA PRO A 397 -4.51 -12.97 21.00
C PRO A 397 -5.19 -11.64 21.33
N HIS A 398 -4.77 -10.56 20.68
CA HIS A 398 -5.39 -9.24 20.78
C HIS A 398 -5.54 -8.63 19.37
N PHE A 399 -6.77 -8.35 18.95
CA PHE A 399 -7.05 -7.62 17.71
C PHE A 399 -7.65 -6.26 18.03
N ILE A 400 -6.93 -5.19 17.72
CA ILE A 400 -7.30 -3.82 18.02
C ILE A 400 -7.56 -3.09 16.71
N GLU A 401 -8.72 -2.46 16.62
CA GLU A 401 -9.12 -1.71 15.43
C GLU A 401 -9.17 -0.21 15.74
N ILE A 402 -8.42 0.56 14.96
CA ILE A 402 -8.52 2.02 14.91
C ILE A 402 -9.28 2.38 13.63
N SER A 403 -10.40 3.08 13.75
CA SER A 403 -11.26 3.38 12.61
C SER A 403 -11.96 4.72 12.73
N LEU A 404 -12.08 5.43 11.61
CA LEU A 404 -12.84 6.69 11.54
C LEU A 404 -14.32 6.52 11.90
N ASN A 405 -14.84 5.29 11.79
CA ASN A 405 -16.20 4.93 12.17
C ASN A 405 -16.37 4.63 13.67
N LYS A 406 -15.28 4.38 14.42
CA LYS A 406 -15.29 4.07 15.86
C LYS A 406 -15.30 5.30 16.77
N SER A 407 -15.34 6.52 16.22
CA SER A 407 -15.40 7.74 17.05
C SER A 407 -16.70 7.82 17.86
N ASN A 408 -16.57 7.93 19.19
CA ASN A 408 -17.68 8.02 20.14
C ASN A 408 -18.52 9.30 19.98
N ASN A 409 -17.94 10.37 19.42
CA ASN A 409 -18.63 11.62 19.16
C ASN A 409 -19.23 11.60 17.74
N SER A 410 -20.55 11.59 17.61
CA SER A 410 -21.24 11.52 16.31
C SER A 410 -20.90 12.69 15.38
N ALA A 411 -20.75 13.91 15.91
CA ALA A 411 -20.38 15.08 15.11
C ALA A 411 -18.93 14.98 14.62
N LYS A 412 -18.00 14.56 15.48
CA LYS A 412 -16.60 14.32 15.08
C LYS A 412 -16.53 13.18 14.05
N ARG A 413 -17.25 12.08 14.29
CA ARG A 413 -17.35 10.95 13.34
C ARG A 413 -17.83 11.40 11.98
N TYR A 414 -18.87 12.24 11.93
CA TYR A 414 -19.36 12.80 10.68
C TYR A 414 -18.27 13.59 9.95
N LEU A 415 -17.58 14.50 10.65
CA LEU A 415 -16.48 15.29 10.09
C LEU A 415 -15.36 14.41 9.53
N LEU A 416 -14.90 13.41 10.31
CA LEU A 416 -13.88 12.45 9.87
C LEU A 416 -14.28 11.71 8.60
N ASN A 417 -15.56 11.35 8.49
CA ASN A 417 -16.12 10.68 7.31
C ASN A 417 -16.28 11.60 6.09
N GLN A 418 -16.16 12.93 6.25
CA GLN A 418 -16.15 13.87 5.13
C GLN A 418 -14.74 14.20 4.62
N ILE A 419 -13.68 13.78 5.33
CA ILE A 419 -12.30 13.97 4.87
C ILE A 419 -12.11 13.10 3.62
N PRO A 420 -11.75 13.65 2.45
CA PRO A 420 -11.66 12.89 1.21
C PRO A 420 -10.44 11.97 1.17
N THR A 421 -10.51 10.95 0.32
CA THR A 421 -9.36 10.12 -0.04
C THR A 421 -8.51 10.88 -1.07
N ASP A 422 -7.49 11.61 -0.63
CA ASP A 422 -6.64 12.45 -1.47
C ASP A 422 -5.20 12.55 -0.89
N PHE A 423 -4.23 12.96 -1.69
CA PHE A 423 -2.88 13.38 -1.24
C PHE A 423 -2.80 14.89 -0.96
N MET A 424 -3.94 15.48 -0.65
CA MET A 424 -4.07 16.86 -0.22
C MET A 424 -5.26 16.95 0.74
N ILE A 425 -4.95 17.17 2.02
CA ILE A 425 -5.95 17.49 3.05
C ILE A 425 -5.44 18.66 3.88
N ASP A 426 -6.35 19.50 4.34
CA ASP A 426 -5.99 20.67 5.15
C ASP A 426 -5.30 20.23 6.46
N LYS A 427 -4.35 21.05 6.93
CA LYS A 427 -3.58 20.79 8.16
C LYS A 427 -4.47 20.50 9.35
N GLU A 428 -5.59 21.22 9.50
CA GLU A 428 -6.54 21.01 10.59
C GLU A 428 -7.18 19.61 10.55
N ASN A 429 -7.39 19.05 9.35
CA ASN A 429 -7.90 17.69 9.20
C ASN A 429 -6.82 16.65 9.50
N VAL A 430 -5.56 16.92 9.14
CA VAL A 430 -4.41 16.07 9.54
C VAL A 430 -4.32 16.01 11.06
N ASP A 431 -4.32 17.17 11.72
CA ASP A 431 -4.23 17.26 13.18
C ASP A 431 -5.40 16.56 13.86
N LEU A 432 -6.61 16.69 13.31
CA LEU A 432 -7.81 16.00 13.80
C LEU A 432 -7.68 14.48 13.71
N LEU A 433 -7.11 13.95 12.62
CA LEU A 433 -6.89 12.52 12.43
C LEU A 433 -5.84 11.98 13.40
N ILE A 434 -4.76 12.74 13.59
CA ILE A 434 -3.68 12.40 14.53
C ILE A 434 -4.21 12.37 15.96
N GLU A 435 -4.96 13.39 16.37
CA GLU A 435 -5.59 13.43 17.69
C GLU A 435 -6.55 12.25 17.88
N GLU A 436 -7.38 11.96 16.88
CA GLU A 436 -8.39 10.91 16.98
C GLU A 436 -7.77 9.52 17.09
N GLY A 437 -6.78 9.17 16.26
CA GLY A 437 -6.18 7.84 16.30
C GLY A 437 -5.39 7.58 17.58
N ASN A 438 -4.63 8.57 18.08
CA ASN A 438 -3.98 8.51 19.40
C ASN A 438 -5.00 8.22 20.50
N LYS A 439 -6.09 9.01 20.53
CA LYS A 439 -7.15 8.87 21.52
C LYS A 439 -7.85 7.51 21.43
N GLN A 440 -8.13 7.04 20.22
CA GLN A 440 -8.81 5.76 20.01
C GLN A 440 -7.95 4.60 20.52
N LEU A 441 -6.65 4.56 20.18
CA LEU A 441 -5.78 3.46 20.62
C LEU A 441 -5.69 3.41 22.14
N VAL A 442 -5.36 4.53 22.78
CA VAL A 442 -5.21 4.61 24.24
C VAL A 442 -6.53 4.28 24.95
N ALA A 443 -7.69 4.62 24.38
CA ALA A 443 -8.98 4.33 24.99
C ALA A 443 -9.60 2.97 24.58
N ASP A 444 -8.97 2.22 23.66
CA ASP A 444 -9.55 0.98 23.15
C ASP A 444 -9.58 -0.10 24.25
N PRO A 445 -10.74 -0.73 24.52
CA PRO A 445 -10.85 -1.72 25.60
C PRO A 445 -9.93 -2.93 25.42
N GLU A 446 -9.70 -3.37 24.18
CA GLU A 446 -8.85 -4.52 23.91
C GLU A 446 -7.37 -4.15 24.08
N PHE A 447 -6.98 -2.93 23.69
CA PHE A 447 -5.65 -2.41 23.99
C PHE A 447 -5.44 -2.29 25.50
N GLN A 448 -6.41 -1.76 26.25
CA GLN A 448 -6.32 -1.70 27.73
C GLN A 448 -6.25 -3.09 28.37
N ASN A 449 -7.00 -4.06 27.84
CA ASN A 449 -6.92 -5.46 28.26
C ASN A 449 -5.50 -6.02 28.06
N PHE A 450 -4.92 -5.80 26.87
CA PHE A 450 -3.54 -6.15 26.56
C PHE A 450 -2.53 -5.47 27.52
N LEU A 451 -2.64 -4.16 27.77
CA LEU A 451 -1.74 -3.45 28.69
C LEU A 451 -1.85 -3.97 30.13
N SER A 452 -3.03 -4.43 30.53
CA SER A 452 -3.28 -5.01 31.86
C SER A 452 -2.91 -6.48 31.97
N PHE A 453 -2.46 -7.11 30.87
CA PHE A 453 -2.13 -8.52 30.83
C PHE A 453 -0.90 -8.79 31.70
N GLU A 454 -1.15 -9.16 32.96
CA GLU A 454 -0.12 -9.74 33.81
C GLU A 454 0.33 -11.05 33.17
N TYR A 455 1.62 -11.15 32.83
CA TYR A 455 2.24 -12.44 32.55
C TYR A 455 2.04 -13.31 33.79
N ASN A 456 1.05 -14.20 33.72
CA ASN A 456 0.79 -15.17 34.78
C ASN A 456 2.10 -15.89 35.08
N LYS A 457 2.53 -15.81 36.36
CA LYS A 457 3.73 -16.44 36.90
C LYS A 457 3.85 -17.93 36.57
#